data_AF-A0A7X7D165-F1
#
_entry.id   AF-A0A7X7D165-F1
#
_cell.length_a   1.000
_cell.length_b   1.000
_cell.length_c   1.000
_cell.angle_alpha   90.00
_cell.angle_beta   90.00
_cell.angle_gamma   90.00
#
_symmetry.space_group_name_H-M   'P 1'
#
loop_
_entity.id
_entity.type
_entity.pdbx_description
1 polymer ?
#
loop_
_entity_poly.entity_id
_entity_poly.type
_entity_poly.pdbx_seq_one_letter_code
_entity_poly.pdbx_strand_id
1 'polypeptide(L)'
;VQTIAPKFTGRFNKGVDYEGEPDRFAREFEEDILVIKYAIIQFNLPAGLKLSVHSGSDKFSIYPVIGNLIRKHDCGLHLKTAGTTWLEEVIGLALSGGRGLEIARIIYRRAYDRREELCGPYANVIDIRPEMLPSPDEVDTWDTLKFAATLRHVPGDPDYNPSFRQLIHVGYKVAAELGQGYTDQLKENEQVISTCVWENIYRRHIVRLFTTI
;
A
#
# COMPACT_ATOMS: atom_id res chain seq x y z
N VAL A 1 -12.77 -6.68 -22.67
CA VAL A 1 -12.32 -5.77 -21.58
C VAL A 1 -13.01 -6.20 -20.29
N GLN A 2 -12.28 -6.34 -19.17
CA GLN A 2 -12.84 -6.78 -17.87
C GLN A 2 -12.85 -5.68 -16.81
N THR A 3 -11.99 -4.66 -16.97
CA THR A 3 -11.92 -3.51 -16.06
C THR A 3 -11.59 -2.23 -16.83
N ILE A 4 -11.99 -1.08 -16.28
CA ILE A 4 -11.54 0.26 -16.70
C ILE A 4 -10.92 0.95 -15.48
N ALA A 5 -9.76 1.56 -15.64
CA ALA A 5 -9.03 2.26 -14.58
C ALA A 5 -8.89 3.75 -14.93
N PRO A 6 -9.87 4.60 -14.57
CA PRO A 6 -9.76 6.03 -14.77
C PRO A 6 -8.75 6.64 -13.79
N LYS A 7 -8.36 7.89 -14.06
CA LYS A 7 -7.55 8.69 -13.14
C LYS A 7 -8.50 9.56 -12.32
N PHE A 8 -8.62 9.27 -11.03
CA PHE A 8 -9.37 10.08 -10.08
C PHE A 8 -8.62 11.37 -9.70
N THR A 9 -9.35 12.39 -9.26
CA THR A 9 -8.74 13.57 -8.62
C THR A 9 -8.11 13.21 -7.28
N GLY A 10 -7.10 14.00 -6.88
CA GLY A 10 -6.30 13.77 -5.69
C GLY A 10 -5.07 12.92 -6.00
N ARG A 11 -4.36 12.49 -4.96
CA ARG A 11 -3.14 11.70 -5.10
C ARG A 11 -3.32 10.32 -4.53
N PHE A 12 -2.96 9.34 -5.36
CA PHE A 12 -2.92 7.92 -5.01
C PHE A 12 -1.47 7.47 -4.83
N ASN A 13 -0.77 8.13 -3.89
CA ASN A 13 0.63 7.85 -3.63
C ASN A 13 0.81 6.41 -3.12
N LYS A 14 1.98 5.82 -3.40
CA LYS A 14 2.30 4.43 -3.05
C LYS A 14 2.40 4.27 -1.53
N GLY A 15 1.86 3.18 -1.00
CA GLY A 15 2.01 2.79 0.42
C GLY A 15 1.39 3.70 1.47
N VAL A 16 0.61 4.73 1.09
CA VAL A 16 0.00 5.70 2.03
C VAL A 16 -1.46 5.93 1.70
N ASP A 17 -2.17 6.69 2.55
CA ASP A 17 -3.58 7.04 2.33
C ASP A 17 -3.77 7.96 1.11
N TYR A 18 -5.03 8.15 0.74
CA TYR A 18 -5.46 9.11 -0.27
C TYR A 18 -5.23 10.55 0.22
N GLU A 19 -4.76 11.41 -0.68
CA GLU A 19 -4.60 12.84 -0.43
C GLU A 19 -5.54 13.62 -1.36
N GLY A 20 -6.55 14.25 -0.78
CA GLY A 20 -7.58 14.99 -1.50
C GLY A 20 -8.86 15.09 -0.69
N GLU A 21 -9.98 15.43 -1.35
CA GLU A 21 -11.29 15.54 -0.72
C GLU A 21 -12.11 14.25 -0.92
N PRO A 22 -12.38 13.46 0.13
CA PRO A 22 -13.15 12.22 0.01
C PRO A 22 -14.52 12.40 -0.64
N ASP A 23 -15.21 13.51 -0.37
CA ASP A 23 -16.52 13.81 -0.96
C ASP A 23 -16.44 14.09 -2.47
N ARG A 24 -15.35 14.69 -2.92
CA ARG A 24 -15.11 14.87 -4.36
C ARG A 24 -14.80 13.54 -5.02
N PHE A 25 -13.92 12.74 -4.41
CA PHE A 25 -13.66 11.37 -4.87
C PHE A 25 -14.96 10.55 -4.94
N ALA A 26 -15.85 10.67 -3.96
CA ALA A 26 -17.13 9.98 -3.93
C ALA A 26 -17.99 10.29 -5.17
N ARG A 27 -18.11 11.58 -5.52
CA ARG A 27 -18.87 12.02 -6.71
C ARG A 27 -18.26 11.46 -7.98
N GLU A 28 -16.95 11.63 -8.18
CA GLU A 28 -16.24 11.14 -9.38
C GLU A 28 -16.35 9.61 -9.51
N PHE A 29 -16.17 8.88 -8.40
CA PHE A 29 -16.29 7.42 -8.38
C PHE A 29 -17.71 6.94 -8.70
N GLU A 30 -18.73 7.61 -8.19
CA GLU A 30 -20.13 7.30 -8.50
C GLU A 30 -20.46 7.59 -9.97
N GLU A 31 -20.03 8.74 -10.49
CA GLU A 31 -20.18 9.11 -11.90
C GLU A 31 -19.54 8.06 -12.82
N ASP A 32 -18.33 7.59 -12.52
CA ASP A 32 -17.65 6.53 -13.27
C ASP A 32 -18.42 5.20 -13.26
N ILE A 33 -19.03 4.82 -12.12
CA ILE A 33 -19.91 3.64 -12.06
C ILE A 33 -21.10 3.81 -13.01
N LEU A 34 -21.76 4.98 -12.99
CA LEU A 34 -22.93 5.25 -13.83
C LEU A 34 -22.57 5.25 -15.31
N VAL A 35 -21.42 5.83 -15.67
CA VAL A 35 -20.89 5.81 -17.04
C VAL A 35 -20.60 4.38 -17.49
N ILE A 36 -19.96 3.56 -16.65
CA ILE A 36 -19.70 2.14 -16.96
C ILE A 36 -21.02 1.39 -17.20
N LYS A 37 -22.02 1.56 -16.32
CA LYS A 37 -23.34 0.93 -16.47
C LYS A 37 -24.00 1.32 -17.80
N TYR A 38 -23.96 2.60 -18.15
CA TYR A 38 -24.47 3.08 -19.43
C TYR A 38 -23.71 2.47 -20.61
N ALA A 39 -22.37 2.47 -20.56
CA ALA A 39 -21.51 1.94 -21.61
C ALA A 39 -21.71 0.42 -21.83
N ILE A 40 -21.95 -0.36 -20.77
CA ILE A 40 -22.29 -1.79 -20.86
C ILE A 40 -23.49 -1.99 -21.77
N ILE A 41 -24.55 -1.20 -21.57
CA ILE A 41 -25.79 -1.31 -22.35
C ILE A 41 -25.57 -0.79 -23.79
N GLN A 42 -25.03 0.43 -23.93
CA GLN A 42 -24.92 1.08 -25.23
C GLN A 42 -23.97 0.36 -26.20
N PHE A 43 -22.90 -0.23 -25.68
CA PHE A 43 -21.85 -0.84 -26.49
C PHE A 43 -21.78 -2.36 -26.35
N ASN A 44 -22.77 -2.98 -25.70
CA ASN A 44 -22.83 -4.42 -25.46
C ASN A 44 -21.52 -4.97 -24.83
N LEU A 45 -20.99 -4.26 -23.82
CA LEU A 45 -19.77 -4.67 -23.11
C LEU A 45 -20.09 -5.78 -22.09
N PRO A 46 -19.08 -6.51 -21.58
CA PRO A 46 -19.32 -7.56 -20.58
C PRO A 46 -20.07 -7.03 -19.35
N ALA A 47 -21.13 -7.72 -18.94
CA ALA A 47 -21.95 -7.34 -17.79
C ALA A 47 -21.16 -7.22 -16.48
N GLY A 48 -20.07 -7.98 -16.35
CA GLY A 48 -19.15 -7.93 -15.21
C GLY A 48 -18.01 -6.91 -15.33
N LEU A 49 -18.10 -5.92 -16.23
CA LEU A 49 -17.10 -4.86 -16.36
C LEU A 49 -17.01 -4.06 -15.06
N LYS A 50 -15.81 -3.99 -14.48
CA LYS A 50 -15.58 -3.37 -13.16
C LYS A 50 -14.78 -2.08 -13.25
N LEU A 51 -15.09 -1.14 -12.37
CA LEU A 51 -14.21 -0.01 -12.09
C LEU A 51 -12.96 -0.49 -11.35
N SER A 52 -11.79 -0.06 -11.81
CA SER A 52 -10.49 -0.45 -11.29
C SER A 52 -9.78 0.70 -10.61
N VAL A 53 -9.44 0.53 -9.33
CA VAL A 53 -8.67 1.51 -8.56
C VAL A 53 -7.21 1.05 -8.51
N HIS A 54 -6.35 1.79 -9.21
CA HIS A 54 -4.90 1.58 -9.19
C HIS A 54 -4.26 2.27 -7.98
N SER A 55 -3.13 1.74 -7.51
CA SER A 55 -2.52 2.16 -6.23
C SER A 55 -3.54 2.13 -5.07
N GLY A 56 -4.48 1.17 -5.13
CA GLY A 56 -5.66 1.15 -4.28
C GLY A 56 -5.39 0.69 -2.85
N SER A 57 -4.22 0.11 -2.58
CA SER A 57 -3.84 -0.31 -1.22
C SER A 57 -3.64 0.89 -0.30
N ASP A 58 -3.96 0.71 0.98
CA ASP A 58 -3.78 1.66 2.08
C ASP A 58 -4.58 2.96 1.97
N LYS A 59 -5.53 3.06 1.03
CA LYS A 59 -6.41 4.23 0.86
C LYS A 59 -7.60 4.23 1.83
N PHE A 60 -7.31 4.04 3.12
CA PHE A 60 -8.31 3.77 4.15
C PHE A 60 -9.37 4.87 4.28
N SER A 61 -9.01 6.14 4.09
CA SER A 61 -9.95 7.27 4.14
C SER A 61 -11.08 7.18 3.11
N ILE A 62 -10.84 6.55 1.95
CA ILE A 62 -11.82 6.44 0.86
C ILE A 62 -12.46 5.05 0.75
N TYR A 63 -12.01 4.06 1.52
CA TYR A 63 -12.63 2.73 1.52
C TYR A 63 -14.11 2.73 1.92
N PRO A 64 -14.56 3.48 2.95
CA PRO A 64 -15.98 3.55 3.28
C PRO A 64 -16.82 4.08 2.12
N VAL A 65 -16.32 5.09 1.41
CA VAL A 65 -16.96 5.67 0.23
C VAL A 65 -17.07 4.65 -0.89
N ILE A 66 -15.96 3.99 -1.24
CA ILE A 66 -15.93 2.94 -2.27
C ILE A 66 -16.94 1.84 -1.92
N GLY A 67 -16.85 1.29 -0.70
CA GLY A 67 -17.72 0.21 -0.22
C GLY A 67 -19.19 0.57 -0.27
N ASN A 68 -19.55 1.80 0.13
CA ASN A 68 -20.92 2.29 0.09
C ASN A 68 -21.45 2.40 -1.34
N LEU A 69 -20.65 2.94 -2.26
CA LEU A 69 -21.07 3.15 -3.65
C LEU A 69 -21.21 1.83 -4.42
N ILE A 70 -20.29 0.89 -4.25
CA ILE A 70 -20.41 -0.42 -4.92
C ILE A 70 -21.63 -1.20 -4.44
N ARG A 71 -21.99 -1.07 -3.15
CA ARG A 71 -23.24 -1.66 -2.59
C ARG A 71 -24.48 -0.93 -3.10
N LYS A 72 -24.49 0.40 -3.05
CA LYS A 72 -25.60 1.25 -3.56
C LYS A 72 -25.95 0.90 -5.00
N HIS A 73 -24.93 0.60 -5.81
CA HIS A 73 -25.07 0.34 -7.24
C HIS A 73 -25.08 -1.13 -7.62
N ASP A 74 -24.96 -2.05 -6.66
CA ASP A 74 -24.85 -3.50 -6.90
C ASP A 74 -23.83 -3.83 -8.01
N CYS A 75 -22.60 -3.36 -7.84
CA CYS A 75 -21.53 -3.55 -8.82
C CYS A 75 -20.24 -4.08 -8.20
N GLY A 76 -19.43 -4.75 -9.03
CA GLY A 76 -18.13 -5.24 -8.61
C GLY A 76 -17.06 -4.13 -8.59
N LEU A 77 -15.97 -4.41 -7.88
CA LEU A 77 -14.76 -3.59 -7.80
C LEU A 77 -13.54 -4.40 -8.26
N HIS A 78 -12.57 -3.73 -8.88
CA HIS A 78 -11.20 -4.23 -8.97
C HIS A 78 -10.27 -3.30 -8.20
N LEU A 79 -9.67 -3.78 -7.11
CA LEU A 79 -8.71 -3.03 -6.31
C LEU A 79 -7.31 -3.60 -6.52
N LYS A 80 -6.39 -2.79 -7.07
CA LYS A 80 -5.02 -3.23 -7.30
C LYS A 80 -4.14 -2.96 -6.09
N THR A 81 -3.70 -4.02 -5.41
CA THR A 81 -2.59 -4.00 -4.44
C THR A 81 -1.33 -4.59 -5.09
N ALA A 82 -0.16 -4.36 -4.48
CA ALA A 82 1.10 -5.01 -4.85
C ALA A 82 2.18 -4.70 -3.79
N GLY A 83 2.70 -3.48 -3.80
CA GLY A 83 3.85 -3.10 -2.99
C GLY A 83 3.60 -3.08 -1.48
N THR A 84 2.34 -3.06 -1.04
CA THR A 84 2.01 -3.22 0.38
C THR A 84 2.21 -4.65 0.88
N THR A 85 2.07 -5.68 0.05
CA THR A 85 2.47 -7.05 0.42
C THR A 85 3.96 -7.10 0.75
N TRP A 86 4.78 -6.49 -0.11
CA TRP A 86 6.22 -6.30 0.12
C TRP A 86 6.50 -5.54 1.43
N LEU A 87 5.74 -4.47 1.73
CA LEU A 87 5.90 -3.77 3.01
C LEU A 87 5.59 -4.66 4.22
N GLU A 88 4.57 -5.52 4.12
CA GLU A 88 4.24 -6.45 5.20
C GLU A 88 5.27 -7.58 5.35
N GLU A 89 5.99 -7.96 4.28
CA GLU A 89 7.16 -8.85 4.38
C GLU A 89 8.27 -8.19 5.22
N VAL A 90 8.58 -6.92 4.95
CA VAL A 90 9.58 -6.17 5.74
C VAL A 90 9.13 -5.96 7.18
N ILE A 91 7.85 -5.68 7.42
CA ILE A 91 7.28 -5.59 8.77
C ILE A 91 7.39 -6.94 9.49
N GLY A 92 7.06 -8.04 8.83
CA GLY A 92 7.17 -9.39 9.39
C GLY A 92 8.60 -9.74 9.76
N LEU A 93 9.57 -9.43 8.89
CA LEU A 93 11.00 -9.58 9.18
C LEU A 93 11.43 -8.76 10.40
N ALA A 94 11.01 -7.49 10.48
CA ALA A 94 11.31 -6.64 11.62
C ALA A 94 10.74 -7.22 12.93
N LEU A 95 9.49 -7.69 12.92
CA LEU A 95 8.81 -8.27 14.08
C LEU A 95 9.43 -9.59 14.54
N SER A 96 10.01 -10.38 13.62
CA SER A 96 10.72 -11.61 13.97
C SER A 96 12.00 -11.38 14.78
N GLY A 97 12.56 -10.16 14.78
CA GLY A 97 13.80 -9.87 15.47
C GLY A 97 15.02 -10.56 14.85
N GLY A 98 16.11 -10.63 15.61
CA GLY A 98 17.37 -11.27 15.19
C GLY A 98 17.79 -10.87 13.77
N ARG A 99 18.07 -11.87 12.94
CA ARG A 99 18.49 -11.67 11.54
C ARG A 99 17.41 -11.02 10.67
N GLY A 100 16.13 -11.22 10.98
CA GLY A 100 15.01 -10.57 10.29
C GLY A 100 15.04 -9.05 10.46
N LEU A 101 15.22 -8.57 11.70
CA LEU A 101 15.36 -7.14 12.00
C LEU A 101 16.61 -6.55 11.36
N GLU A 102 17.74 -7.27 11.38
CA GLU A 102 18.96 -6.85 10.71
C GLU A 102 18.74 -6.63 9.21
N ILE A 103 18.03 -7.55 8.53
CA ILE A 103 17.71 -7.40 7.11
C ILE A 103 16.78 -6.20 6.86
N ALA A 104 15.76 -6.00 7.69
CA ALA A 104 14.85 -4.85 7.56
C ALA A 104 15.61 -3.51 7.67
N ARG A 105 16.54 -3.41 8.63
CA ARG A 105 17.44 -2.25 8.79
C ARG A 105 18.38 -2.07 7.61
N ILE A 106 19.00 -3.14 7.09
CA ILE A 106 19.86 -3.09 5.89
C ILE A 106 19.08 -2.59 4.67
N ILE A 107 17.84 -3.05 4.49
CA ILE A 107 16.95 -2.57 3.41
C ILE A 107 16.75 -1.06 3.54
N TYR A 108 16.39 -0.57 4.72
CA TYR A 108 16.21 0.86 4.94
C TYR A 108 17.49 1.66 4.69
N ARG A 109 18.61 1.26 5.29
CA ARG A 109 19.90 1.95 5.15
C ARG A 109 20.32 2.11 3.69
N ARG A 110 20.30 1.01 2.92
CA ARG A 110 20.64 1.05 1.49
C ARG A 110 19.62 1.84 0.66
N ALA A 111 18.33 1.78 1.03
CA ALA A 111 17.31 2.58 0.37
C ALA A 111 17.51 4.08 0.63
N TYR A 112 17.89 4.46 1.86
CA TYR A 112 18.21 5.83 2.24
C TYR A 112 19.40 6.39 1.46
N ASP A 113 20.48 5.62 1.37
CA ASP A 113 21.70 6.01 0.63
C ASP A 113 21.44 6.17 -0.87
N ARG A 114 20.56 5.35 -1.44
CA ARG A 114 20.20 5.33 -2.87
C ARG A 114 18.86 5.99 -3.17
N ARG A 115 18.33 6.80 -2.26
CA ARG A 115 16.95 7.30 -2.35
C ARG A 115 16.68 8.07 -3.65
N GLU A 116 17.64 8.83 -4.16
CA GLU A 116 17.48 9.57 -5.43
C GLU A 116 17.25 8.61 -6.61
N GLU A 117 18.07 7.56 -6.73
CA GLU A 117 17.94 6.51 -7.75
C GLU A 117 16.59 5.79 -7.64
N LEU A 118 16.25 5.35 -6.42
CA LEU A 118 15.08 4.51 -6.18
C LEU A 118 13.77 5.29 -6.31
N CYS A 119 13.76 6.57 -5.96
CA CYS A 119 12.58 7.43 -6.01
C CYS A 119 12.31 7.98 -7.41
N GLY A 120 13.33 8.17 -8.25
CA GLY A 120 13.21 8.78 -9.58
C GLY A 120 12.06 8.22 -10.44
N PRO A 121 11.98 6.89 -10.66
CA PRO A 121 10.89 6.28 -11.44
C PRO A 121 9.49 6.44 -10.83
N TYR A 122 9.41 6.77 -9.55
CA TYR A 122 8.17 6.87 -8.78
C TYR A 122 7.82 8.31 -8.38
N ALA A 123 8.58 9.32 -8.81
CA ALA A 123 8.46 10.70 -8.35
C ALA A 123 7.04 11.28 -8.44
N ASN A 124 6.25 10.87 -9.43
CA ASN A 124 4.86 11.33 -9.62
C ASN A 124 3.83 10.62 -8.71
N VAL A 125 4.23 9.59 -7.96
CA VAL A 125 3.35 8.72 -7.17
C VAL A 125 3.88 8.45 -5.76
N ILE A 126 4.77 9.30 -5.27
CA ILE A 126 5.26 9.35 -3.88
C ILE A 126 5.28 10.81 -3.41
N ASP A 127 5.40 11.01 -2.11
CA ASP A 127 5.52 12.33 -1.49
C ASP A 127 6.41 12.22 -0.25
N ILE A 128 7.67 11.81 -0.48
CA ILE A 128 8.66 11.61 0.57
C ILE A 128 9.21 12.97 0.98
N ARG A 129 9.07 13.29 2.27
CA ARG A 129 9.68 14.46 2.92
C ARG A 129 11.03 14.04 3.52
N PRO A 130 12.19 14.45 2.95
CA PRO A 130 13.50 14.01 3.42
C PRO A 130 13.75 14.33 4.90
N GLU A 131 13.23 15.46 5.38
CA GLU A 131 13.32 15.91 6.77
C GLU A 131 12.56 15.01 7.76
N MET A 132 11.64 14.17 7.27
CA MET A 132 10.96 13.16 8.08
C MET A 132 11.69 11.82 8.10
N LEU A 133 12.71 11.62 7.28
CA LEU A 133 13.42 10.34 7.24
C LEU A 133 14.39 10.27 8.43
N PRO A 134 14.22 9.30 9.36
CA PRO A 134 15.19 9.08 10.42
C PRO A 134 16.53 8.66 9.80
N SER A 135 17.64 9.06 10.44
CA SER A 135 18.95 8.65 9.91
C SER A 135 19.11 7.13 10.01
N PRO A 136 19.83 6.47 9.08
CA PRO A 136 20.08 5.04 9.19
C PRO A 136 20.73 4.62 10.52
N ASP A 137 21.58 5.47 11.10
CA ASP A 137 22.23 5.22 12.39
C ASP A 137 21.22 5.24 13.55
N GLU A 138 20.22 6.12 13.49
CA GLU A 138 19.10 6.11 14.43
C GLU A 138 18.28 4.82 14.30
N VAL A 139 17.92 4.44 13.06
CA VAL A 139 17.11 3.23 12.79
C VAL A 139 17.82 1.94 13.21
N ASP A 140 19.15 1.90 13.14
CA ASP A 140 19.93 0.75 13.61
C ASP A 140 19.85 0.52 15.13
N THR A 141 19.41 1.53 15.89
CA THR A 141 19.16 1.40 17.35
C THR A 141 17.75 0.90 17.68
N TRP A 142 16.81 0.92 16.73
CA TRP A 142 15.39 0.64 17.00
C TRP A 142 15.10 -0.83 17.24
N ASP A 143 14.34 -1.14 18.28
CA ASP A 143 13.83 -2.51 18.45
C ASP A 143 12.81 -2.92 17.36
N THR A 144 12.34 -4.16 17.46
CA THR A 144 11.40 -4.75 16.51
C THR A 144 10.08 -3.98 16.44
N LEU A 145 9.59 -3.49 17.57
CA LEU A 145 8.31 -2.80 17.69
C LEU A 145 8.38 -1.41 17.08
N LYS A 146 9.43 -0.64 17.40
CA LYS A 146 9.62 0.71 16.86
C LYS A 146 9.77 0.69 15.34
N PHE A 147 10.56 -0.24 14.79
CA PHE A 147 10.71 -0.36 13.33
C PHE A 147 9.36 -0.71 12.67
N ALA A 148 8.66 -1.72 13.21
CA ALA A 148 7.39 -2.17 12.67
C ALA A 148 6.29 -1.10 12.76
N ALA A 149 6.17 -0.39 13.89
CA ALA A 149 5.21 0.69 14.08
C ALA A 149 5.48 1.87 13.14
N THR A 150 6.76 2.23 12.96
CA THR A 150 7.15 3.28 12.01
C THR A 150 6.79 2.92 10.57
N LEU A 151 6.94 1.65 10.18
CA LEU A 151 6.66 1.18 8.83
C LEU A 151 5.17 0.94 8.58
N ARG A 152 4.42 0.44 9.56
CA ARG A 152 3.03 -0.01 9.38
C ARG A 152 2.08 1.18 9.31
N HIS A 153 1.26 1.24 8.26
CA HIS A 153 0.25 2.29 8.13
C HIS A 153 -0.93 2.07 9.11
N VAL A 154 -0.81 2.63 10.31
CA VAL A 154 -1.86 2.67 11.32
C VAL A 154 -2.32 4.13 11.47
N PRO A 155 -3.55 4.48 11.00
CA PRO A 155 -4.05 5.85 11.14
C PRO A 155 -4.05 6.31 12.61
N GLY A 156 -3.44 7.46 12.87
CA GLY A 156 -3.37 8.07 14.20
C GLY A 156 -2.26 7.53 15.11
N ASP A 157 -1.49 6.53 14.66
CA ASP A 157 -0.32 6.05 15.41
C ASP A 157 0.80 7.10 15.36
N PRO A 158 1.31 7.58 16.52
CA PRO A 158 2.36 8.60 16.55
C PRO A 158 3.71 8.10 16.00
N ASP A 159 3.95 6.79 15.95
CA ASP A 159 5.18 6.24 15.40
C ASP A 159 5.15 6.12 13.88
N TYR A 160 3.96 6.02 13.28
CA TYR A 160 3.81 5.83 11.84
C TYR A 160 4.43 6.99 11.04
N ASN A 161 5.33 6.65 10.12
CA ASN A 161 6.00 7.61 9.26
C ASN A 161 5.73 7.33 7.77
N PRO A 162 4.95 8.19 7.07
CA PRO A 162 4.60 7.97 5.68
C PRO A 162 5.81 8.08 4.73
N SER A 163 6.78 8.94 5.04
CA SER A 163 8.00 9.08 4.23
C SER A 163 8.89 7.85 4.35
N PHE A 164 9.07 7.32 5.56
CA PHE A 164 9.77 6.05 5.81
C PHE A 164 9.11 4.89 5.05
N ARG A 165 7.78 4.76 5.16
CA ARG A 165 7.01 3.72 4.46
C ARG A 165 7.15 3.81 2.95
N GLN A 166 7.07 5.02 2.38
CA GLN A 166 7.23 5.23 0.94
C GLN A 166 8.63 4.89 0.44
N LEU A 167 9.67 5.27 1.19
CA LEU A 167 11.05 4.94 0.83
C LEU A 167 11.26 3.43 0.77
N ILE A 168 10.79 2.68 1.78
CA ILE A 168 10.86 1.22 1.76
C ILE A 168 9.98 0.64 0.64
N HIS A 169 8.81 1.24 0.36
CA HIS A 169 7.91 0.78 -0.70
C HIS A 169 8.61 0.80 -2.08
N VAL A 170 9.37 1.85 -2.39
CA VAL A 170 10.12 1.94 -3.66
C VAL A 170 11.51 1.28 -3.58
N GLY A 171 11.95 0.92 -2.37
CA GLY A 171 13.22 0.25 -2.09
C GLY A 171 13.24 -1.26 -2.34
N TYR A 172 12.19 -1.87 -2.91
CA TYR A 172 12.14 -3.33 -3.17
C TYR A 172 13.33 -3.86 -4.01
N LYS A 173 13.94 -3.01 -4.85
CA LYS A 173 15.16 -3.34 -5.60
C LYS A 173 16.31 -3.74 -4.67
N VAL A 174 16.43 -3.09 -3.50
CA VAL A 174 17.46 -3.40 -2.51
C VAL A 174 17.32 -4.83 -1.99
N ALA A 175 16.10 -5.28 -1.68
CA ALA A 175 15.89 -6.65 -1.23
C ALA A 175 16.12 -7.68 -2.33
N ALA A 176 15.74 -7.37 -3.58
CA ALA A 176 16.07 -8.23 -4.71
C ALA A 176 17.59 -8.44 -4.85
N GLU A 177 18.39 -7.39 -4.65
CA GLU A 177 19.85 -7.44 -4.69
C GLU A 177 20.48 -8.20 -3.49
N LEU A 178 19.77 -8.34 -2.37
CA LEU A 178 20.21 -9.18 -1.24
C LEU A 178 20.10 -10.69 -1.56
N GLY A 179 19.35 -11.08 -2.60
CA GLY A 179 19.27 -12.44 -3.10
C GLY A 179 18.89 -13.46 -2.02
N GLN A 180 19.67 -14.54 -1.91
CA GLN A 180 19.42 -15.62 -0.95
C GLN A 180 19.36 -15.13 0.51
N GLY A 181 20.16 -14.13 0.87
CA GLY A 181 20.13 -13.56 2.22
C GLY A 181 18.78 -12.94 2.60
N TYR A 182 17.99 -12.47 1.62
CA TYR A 182 16.62 -12.02 1.83
C TYR A 182 15.64 -13.20 1.77
N THR A 183 15.70 -14.02 0.72
CA THR A 183 14.70 -15.08 0.52
C THR A 183 14.75 -16.20 1.56
N ASP A 184 15.92 -16.48 2.14
CA ASP A 184 16.03 -17.47 3.21
C ASP A 184 15.42 -16.94 4.51
N GLN A 185 15.58 -15.64 4.79
CA GLN A 185 14.89 -15.01 5.91
C GLN A 185 13.37 -14.99 5.72
N LEU A 186 12.85 -14.89 4.49
CA LEU A 186 11.42 -15.05 4.25
C LEU A 186 10.91 -16.44 4.63
N LYS A 187 11.68 -17.50 4.34
CA LYS A 187 11.32 -18.89 4.69
C LYS A 187 11.42 -19.13 6.19
N GLU A 188 12.51 -18.70 6.82
CA GLU A 188 12.73 -18.86 8.26
C GLU A 188 11.66 -18.14 9.09
N ASN A 189 11.16 -17.01 8.59
CA ASN A 189 10.19 -16.15 9.29
C ASN A 189 8.77 -16.23 8.71
N GLU A 190 8.46 -17.27 7.93
CA GLU A 190 7.21 -17.41 7.16
C GLU A 190 5.97 -17.22 8.04
N GLN A 191 5.95 -17.76 9.25
CA GLN A 191 4.77 -17.69 10.13
C GLN A 191 4.41 -16.25 10.52
N VAL A 192 5.41 -15.44 10.88
CA VAL A 192 5.20 -14.03 11.27
C VAL A 192 4.83 -13.19 10.05
N ILE A 193 5.55 -13.39 8.94
CA ILE A 193 5.34 -12.67 7.69
C ILE A 193 3.96 -12.95 7.10
N SER A 194 3.57 -14.22 6.98
CA SER A 194 2.27 -14.63 6.44
C SER A 194 1.12 -14.08 7.28
N THR A 195 1.29 -13.99 8.61
CA THR A 195 0.31 -13.35 9.49
C THR A 195 0.16 -11.86 9.16
N CYS A 196 1.26 -11.12 8.97
CA CYS A 196 1.23 -9.70 8.61
C CYS A 196 0.57 -9.48 7.23
N VAL A 197 0.94 -10.29 6.24
CA VAL A 197 0.38 -10.23 4.88
C VAL A 197 -1.12 -10.55 4.90
N TRP A 198 -1.52 -11.61 5.62
CA TRP A 198 -2.91 -11.99 5.76
C TRP A 198 -3.72 -10.88 6.45
N GLU A 199 -3.22 -10.32 7.56
CA GLU A 199 -3.89 -9.25 8.29
C GLU A 199 -4.09 -8.02 7.38
N ASN A 200 -3.07 -7.67 6.60
CA ASN A 200 -3.16 -6.56 5.67
C ASN A 200 -4.19 -6.79 4.57
N ILE A 201 -4.13 -7.92 3.86
CA ILE A 201 -5.05 -8.22 2.76
C ILE A 201 -6.48 -8.39 3.27
N TYR A 202 -6.66 -9.26 4.27
CA TYR A 202 -7.98 -9.63 4.74
C TYR A 202 -8.59 -8.55 5.62
N ARG A 203 -7.98 -8.23 6.77
CA ARG A 203 -8.58 -7.32 7.76
C ARG A 203 -8.51 -5.86 7.33
N ARG A 204 -7.35 -5.40 6.86
CA ARG A 204 -7.14 -3.97 6.57
C ARG A 204 -7.72 -3.54 5.23
N HIS A 205 -7.87 -4.46 4.27
CA HIS A 205 -8.40 -4.14 2.94
C HIS A 205 -9.78 -4.75 2.68
N ILE A 206 -9.90 -6.08 2.59
CA ILE A 206 -11.15 -6.75 2.20
C ILE A 206 -12.28 -6.43 3.19
N VAL A 207 -12.06 -6.64 4.48
CA VAL A 207 -13.10 -6.37 5.50
C VAL A 207 -13.52 -4.90 5.48
N ARG A 208 -12.57 -3.96 5.46
CA ARG A 208 -12.89 -2.51 5.43
C ARG A 208 -13.66 -2.06 4.19
N LEU A 209 -13.44 -2.71 3.04
CA LEU A 209 -14.13 -2.36 1.79
C LEU A 209 -15.51 -2.98 1.68
N PHE A 210 -15.68 -4.24 2.10
CA PHE A 210 -16.89 -5.01 1.81
C PHE A 210 -17.82 -5.19 3.00
N THR A 211 -17.37 -4.95 4.23
CA THR A 211 -18.23 -5.06 5.41
C THR A 211 -18.69 -3.69 5.89
N THR A 212 -19.93 -3.62 6.36
CA THR A 212 -20.43 -2.49 7.13
C THR A 212 -19.94 -2.66 8.57
N ILE A 213 -18.93 -1.89 8.95
CA ILE A 213 -18.56 -1.70 10.36
C ILE A 213 -19.42 -0.56 10.91
#